data_AF-A0A8T0WWG1-F1
#
_entry.id   AF-A0A8T0WWG1-F1
#
_cell.length_a   1.000
_cell.length_b   1.000
_cell.length_c   1.000
_cell.angle_alpha   90.00
_cell.angle_beta   90.00
_cell.angle_gamma   90.00
#
_symmetry.space_group_name_H-M   'P 1'
#
loop_
_entity.id
_entity.type
_entity.pdbx_description
1 polymer ?
#
loop_
_entity_poly.entity_id
_entity_poly.type
_entity_poly.pdbx_seq_one_letter_code
_entity_poly.pdbx_strand_id
1 'polypeptide(L)'
;MPPRPKSAAVAKLPVPATFLSLALLLLPLGFLATHRTFSGGVAVSTSAAPAEERHREERVLLAGGGNADADAAAAEHAAAVDRHCGCTLHRDVCASTLATIPNLAQKPLRDVISHVVARAAAAVRASSSNCSSYLRRPQRLRVRDRLALSDCLELFGRTLGLLGTAADELSAGNRTAEESIAGVQTVLSAALTNQYTCLDGFAGPSASGDGRVRPYIQGRIYHVAHLVSNSLAMVRRLPQHRRRGREALEGYGRVRRGFPSWVSEGDRRRLQQQQAVADLVVAKDGSGNFTTVGEAVAAAPNNSEARFVIYIKAGGYFENVEVGPEKTNLMFVGDGMWKTVIKASRSVVDNSTTFRSATLAVVGTGFLARDLTVENAAGPKKHQAVALRVNADLAAFYRCSFVGYQDTLYAHSLRQFYRDCDVYGTVDFVFGDAAVVLQGCNLYARRPDPGQKNAVTAQGREDPNQNTGIVVQGGKVAAAADLIPVLANFSSYLGRPWKLYSRTVFAQTKMESLIHPRGWLEWNGSFALDTLYYAEYMNRGPGANTSARVAWPGYHVLTNATDAANFTVLNFIQGDLWLNATSFPYTLGFS
;
A
#
# COMPACT_ATOMS: atom_id res chain seq x y z
N MET A 1 -24.32 45.57 -49.77
CA MET A 1 -25.78 45.79 -49.82
C MET A 1 -26.31 45.31 -51.19
N PRO A 2 -27.63 45.13 -51.40
CA PRO A 2 -28.29 43.87 -51.85
C PRO A 2 -28.47 43.76 -53.40
N PRO A 3 -29.11 42.72 -54.04
CA PRO A 3 -30.15 41.84 -53.49
C PRO A 3 -30.24 40.33 -53.88
N ARG A 4 -31.16 39.64 -53.18
CA ARG A 4 -31.73 38.28 -53.43
C ARG A 4 -32.95 38.37 -54.39
N PRO A 5 -33.87 37.37 -54.53
CA PRO A 5 -33.85 35.89 -54.34
C PRO A 5 -34.46 35.10 -55.56
N LYS A 6 -34.60 33.76 -55.46
CA LYS A 6 -35.79 32.98 -55.93
C LYS A 6 -35.76 31.50 -55.45
N SER A 7 -36.88 30.78 -55.61
CA SER A 7 -37.20 29.42 -55.13
C SER A 7 -37.97 28.61 -56.23
N ALA A 8 -38.45 27.36 -56.10
CA ALA A 8 -38.72 26.46 -54.96
C ALA A 8 -38.73 24.94 -55.37
N ALA A 9 -39.43 24.09 -54.61
CA ALA A 9 -39.75 22.65 -54.80
C ALA A 9 -38.59 21.64 -54.53
N VAL A 10 -38.66 20.63 -53.64
CA VAL A 10 -39.69 19.70 -53.10
C VAL A 10 -39.89 18.42 -53.92
N ALA A 11 -39.44 17.28 -53.36
CA ALA A 11 -39.94 15.92 -53.64
C ALA A 11 -39.80 15.03 -52.39
N LYS A 12 -40.76 14.13 -52.17
CA LYS A 12 -40.83 13.17 -51.04
C LYS A 12 -40.57 11.74 -51.55
N LEU A 13 -40.06 10.84 -50.70
CA LEU A 13 -40.12 9.37 -50.83
C LEU A 13 -40.18 8.74 -49.40
N PRO A 14 -40.59 7.48 -49.21
CA PRO A 14 -41.54 7.15 -48.15
C PRO A 14 -41.07 6.08 -47.14
N VAL A 15 -41.90 5.88 -46.11
CA VAL A 15 -41.83 4.78 -45.14
C VAL A 15 -42.95 3.78 -45.44
N PRO A 16 -42.72 2.48 -45.28
CA PRO A 16 -43.64 1.70 -44.44
C PRO A 16 -42.93 0.81 -43.41
N ALA A 17 -43.66 0.51 -42.33
CA ALA A 17 -43.33 -0.47 -41.30
C ALA A 17 -43.76 -1.90 -41.75
N THR A 18 -43.54 -3.04 -41.07
CA THR A 18 -43.14 -3.34 -39.67
C THR A 18 -42.69 -4.82 -39.54
N PHE A 19 -42.07 -5.19 -38.40
CA PHE A 19 -41.95 -6.54 -37.81
C PHE A 19 -41.32 -7.71 -38.60
N LEU A 20 -40.16 -8.18 -38.11
CA LEU A 20 -40.12 -9.47 -37.37
C LEU A 20 -38.99 -9.50 -36.34
N SER A 21 -39.12 -10.37 -35.34
CA SER A 21 -38.25 -10.45 -34.16
C SER A 21 -36.99 -11.28 -34.39
N LEU A 22 -35.83 -10.81 -33.90
CA LEU A 22 -34.77 -11.69 -33.44
C LEU A 22 -33.95 -11.01 -32.32
N ALA A 23 -34.07 -11.54 -31.10
CA ALA A 23 -33.32 -11.03 -29.94
C ALA A 23 -31.87 -11.52 -29.98
N LEU A 24 -30.90 -10.60 -30.12
CA LEU A 24 -29.50 -10.92 -29.93
C LEU A 24 -29.12 -10.70 -28.46
N LEU A 25 -28.92 -11.80 -27.73
CA LEU A 25 -28.46 -11.79 -26.34
C LEU A 25 -27.05 -11.22 -26.24
N LEU A 26 -26.91 -10.12 -25.49
CA LEU A 26 -25.61 -9.59 -25.05
C LEU A 26 -25.04 -10.48 -23.95
N LEU A 27 -24.06 -11.32 -24.28
CA LEU A 27 -23.23 -12.02 -23.31
C LEU A 27 -22.08 -11.11 -22.84
N PRO A 28 -21.87 -10.92 -21.53
CA PRO A 28 -20.64 -10.36 -21.01
C PRO A 28 -19.52 -11.42 -21.10
N LEU A 29 -18.36 -11.04 -21.62
CA LEU A 29 -17.16 -11.90 -21.64
C LEU A 29 -16.58 -12.04 -20.22
N GLY A 30 -17.17 -12.95 -19.43
CA GLY A 30 -16.63 -13.38 -18.16
C GLY A 30 -15.43 -14.33 -18.34
N PHE A 31 -14.30 -13.99 -17.74
CA PHE A 31 -13.15 -14.89 -17.65
C PHE A 31 -13.45 -16.06 -16.69
N LEU A 32 -13.58 -17.29 -17.20
CA LEU A 32 -13.53 -18.48 -16.37
C LEU A 32 -12.08 -18.82 -16.02
N ALA A 33 -11.73 -18.73 -14.72
CA ALA A 33 -10.58 -19.42 -14.16
C ALA A 33 -11.02 -20.84 -13.73
N THR A 34 -10.76 -21.86 -14.55
CA THR A 34 -11.12 -23.24 -14.23
C THR A 34 -10.17 -23.85 -13.21
N HIS A 35 -10.53 -23.81 -11.92
CA HIS A 35 -9.97 -24.73 -10.93
C HIS A 35 -10.62 -26.11 -11.08
N ARG A 36 -9.88 -27.09 -11.61
CA ARG A 36 -10.27 -28.51 -11.51
C ARG A 36 -10.01 -28.99 -10.09
N THR A 37 -11.07 -29.32 -9.37
CA THR A 37 -11.00 -30.12 -8.14
C THR A 37 -10.73 -31.57 -8.52
N PHE A 38 -9.71 -32.18 -7.91
CA PHE A 38 -9.41 -33.60 -8.08
C PHE A 38 -9.95 -34.33 -6.84
N SER A 39 -11.09 -35.01 -6.99
CA SER A 39 -11.66 -35.88 -5.95
C SER A 39 -11.53 -37.32 -6.42
N GLY A 40 -10.61 -38.05 -5.80
CA GLY A 40 -10.39 -39.48 -6.05
C GLY A 40 -10.78 -40.29 -4.82
N GLY A 41 -12.05 -40.69 -4.74
CA GLY A 41 -12.47 -41.74 -3.81
C GLY A 41 -12.17 -43.11 -4.42
N VAL A 42 -11.59 -44.02 -3.64
CA VAL A 42 -11.47 -45.45 -4.00
C VAL A 42 -12.16 -46.26 -2.92
N ALA A 43 -12.96 -47.23 -3.35
CA ALA A 43 -13.90 -47.95 -2.51
C ALA A 43 -13.24 -49.03 -1.63
N VAL A 44 -13.87 -49.31 -0.49
CA VAL A 44 -13.60 -50.48 0.35
C VAL A 44 -14.18 -51.72 -0.31
N SER A 45 -13.43 -52.83 -0.31
CA SER A 45 -13.91 -54.15 -0.71
C SER A 45 -13.65 -55.16 0.40
N THR A 46 -14.67 -55.93 0.75
CA THR A 46 -14.68 -56.90 1.87
C THR A 46 -14.79 -58.35 1.38
N SER A 47 -13.89 -59.23 1.83
CA SER A 47 -14.08 -60.69 1.85
C SER A 47 -13.03 -61.30 2.81
N ALA A 48 -13.41 -61.77 3.99
CA ALA A 48 -13.90 -63.14 4.25
C ALA A 48 -12.76 -64.14 4.60
N ALA A 49 -12.69 -64.50 5.89
CA ALA A 49 -12.06 -65.69 6.46
C ALA A 49 -12.98 -66.93 6.22
N PRO A 50 -12.67 -68.20 6.60
CA PRO A 50 -11.69 -68.65 7.61
C PRO A 50 -10.89 -69.96 7.34
N ALA A 51 -9.96 -70.30 8.24
CA ALA A 51 -9.75 -71.65 8.81
C ALA A 51 -8.67 -71.60 9.93
N GLU A 52 -8.86 -72.35 11.03
CA GLU A 52 -7.84 -72.62 12.05
C GLU A 52 -6.89 -73.75 11.61
N GLU A 53 -5.61 -73.69 11.97
CA GLU A 53 -5.00 -74.77 12.77
C GLU A 53 -3.79 -74.28 13.59
N ARG A 54 -3.27 -75.12 14.47
CA ARG A 54 -2.71 -74.70 15.78
C ARG A 54 -1.25 -75.13 15.99
N HIS A 55 -0.55 -74.38 16.84
CA HIS A 55 0.80 -74.63 17.43
C HIS A 55 2.02 -74.61 16.49
N ARG A 56 2.92 -73.63 16.71
CA ARG A 56 4.05 -73.81 17.65
C ARG A 56 4.61 -72.46 18.09
N GLU A 57 5.04 -72.35 19.35
CA GLU A 57 5.77 -71.17 19.83
C GLU A 57 7.20 -71.19 19.26
N GLU A 58 7.59 -70.15 18.52
CA GLU A 58 9.00 -69.82 18.33
C GLU A 58 9.19 -68.33 18.58
N ARG A 59 9.69 -68.02 19.79
CA ARG A 59 9.75 -66.68 20.36
C ARG A 59 10.96 -65.92 19.82
N VAL A 60 10.93 -65.55 18.55
CA VAL A 60 11.97 -64.69 17.96
C VAL A 60 11.83 -63.26 18.50
N LEU A 61 12.65 -62.95 19.48
CA LEU A 61 12.89 -61.60 19.99
C LEU A 61 13.49 -60.71 18.89
N LEU A 62 12.63 -60.03 18.14
CA LEU A 62 13.01 -58.79 17.46
C LEU A 62 12.47 -57.62 18.29
N ALA A 63 13.39 -56.96 18.98
CA ALA A 63 13.09 -55.90 19.92
C ALA A 63 12.41 -54.71 19.22
N GLY A 64 11.12 -54.51 19.52
CA GLY A 64 10.42 -53.24 19.29
C GLY A 64 10.93 -52.16 20.24
N GLY A 65 12.20 -51.78 20.09
CA GLY A 65 12.85 -50.71 20.83
C GLY A 65 12.45 -49.33 20.34
N GLY A 66 11.14 -49.04 20.31
CA GLY A 66 10.64 -47.68 20.18
C GLY A 66 11.08 -46.88 21.40
N ASN A 67 11.98 -45.92 21.20
CA ASN A 67 12.54 -45.16 22.32
C ASN A 67 11.50 -44.17 22.81
N ALA A 68 10.78 -44.50 23.89
CA ALA A 68 9.61 -43.74 24.35
C ALA A 68 9.91 -42.23 24.58
N ASP A 69 11.13 -41.90 24.99
CA ASP A 69 11.59 -40.51 25.14
C ASP A 69 11.69 -39.77 23.80
N ALA A 70 12.06 -40.46 22.71
CA ALA A 70 12.10 -39.89 21.37
C ALA A 70 10.70 -39.68 20.78
N ASP A 71 9.78 -40.62 21.03
CA ASP A 71 8.36 -40.48 20.64
C ASP A 71 7.68 -39.33 21.43
N ALA A 72 7.98 -39.21 22.73
CA ALA A 72 7.53 -38.10 23.56
C ALA A 72 8.08 -36.74 23.07
N ALA A 73 9.38 -36.65 22.78
CA ALA A 73 10.00 -35.43 22.25
C ALA A 73 9.46 -35.05 20.86
N ALA A 74 9.17 -36.03 19.99
CA ALA A 74 8.54 -35.80 18.69
C ALA A 74 7.10 -35.27 18.85
N ALA A 75 6.33 -35.83 19.79
CA ALA A 75 4.99 -35.34 20.12
C ALA A 75 5.00 -33.92 20.72
N GLU A 76 5.95 -33.61 21.61
CA GLU A 76 6.11 -32.26 22.17
C GLU A 76 6.46 -31.24 21.07
N HIS A 77 7.36 -31.60 20.15
CA HIS A 77 7.73 -30.78 19.00
C HIS A 77 6.55 -30.52 18.07
N ALA A 78 5.76 -31.55 17.73
CA ALA A 78 4.55 -31.39 16.93
C ALA A 78 3.52 -30.46 17.62
N ALA A 79 3.29 -30.65 18.92
CA ALA A 79 2.41 -29.78 19.70
C ALA A 79 2.93 -28.33 19.81
N ALA A 80 4.26 -28.12 19.76
CA ALA A 80 4.83 -26.78 19.67
C ALA A 80 4.59 -26.13 18.29
N VAL A 81 4.76 -26.89 17.20
CA VAL A 81 4.45 -26.42 15.84
C VAL A 81 3.01 -25.94 15.73
N ASP A 82 2.02 -26.76 16.14
CA ASP A 82 0.60 -26.40 16.09
C ASP A 82 0.29 -25.16 16.94
N ARG A 83 0.87 -25.07 18.14
CA ARG A 83 0.71 -23.93 19.07
C ARG A 83 1.24 -22.62 18.48
N HIS A 84 2.30 -22.65 17.68
CA HIS A 84 2.82 -21.47 16.99
C HIS A 84 2.00 -21.16 15.72
N CYS A 85 1.68 -22.17 14.91
CA CYS A 85 1.02 -22.02 13.61
C CYS A 85 -0.49 -21.77 13.67
N GLY A 86 -1.18 -22.08 14.78
CA GLY A 86 -2.64 -21.96 14.91
C GLY A 86 -3.21 -20.57 14.59
N CYS A 87 -2.43 -19.51 14.78
CA CYS A 87 -2.81 -18.12 14.48
C CYS A 87 -2.54 -17.66 13.03
N THR A 88 -1.84 -18.46 12.24
CA THR A 88 -1.33 -18.06 10.92
C THR A 88 -2.28 -18.42 9.78
N LEU A 89 -2.25 -17.66 8.69
CA LEU A 89 -3.08 -17.90 7.50
C LEU A 89 -2.57 -19.08 6.67
N HIS A 90 -1.24 -19.26 6.59
CA HIS A 90 -0.59 -20.30 5.79
C HIS A 90 0.01 -21.36 6.70
N ARG A 91 -0.87 -22.14 7.35
CA ARG A 91 -0.50 -23.14 8.37
C ARG A 91 0.46 -24.21 7.85
N ASP A 92 0.33 -24.61 6.59
CA ASP A 92 1.20 -25.55 5.88
C ASP A 92 2.64 -25.01 5.74
N VAL A 93 2.78 -23.77 5.28
CA VAL A 93 4.08 -23.08 5.14
C VAL A 93 4.68 -22.81 6.53
N CYS A 94 3.84 -22.52 7.53
CA CYS A 94 4.25 -22.37 8.91
C CYS A 94 4.80 -23.69 9.46
N ALA A 95 4.02 -24.77 9.40
CA ALA A 95 4.39 -26.05 9.99
C ALA A 95 5.65 -26.62 9.36
N SER A 96 5.75 -26.60 8.03
CA SER A 96 6.96 -27.03 7.31
C SER A 96 8.21 -26.18 7.61
N THR A 97 8.04 -24.91 8.00
CA THR A 97 9.14 -24.03 8.41
C THR A 97 9.55 -24.26 9.87
N LEU A 98 8.60 -24.48 10.78
CA LEU A 98 8.89 -24.68 12.20
C LEU A 98 9.39 -26.10 12.51
N ALA A 99 8.97 -27.10 11.71
CA ALA A 99 9.41 -28.48 11.86
C ALA A 99 10.94 -28.65 11.81
N THR A 100 11.66 -27.77 11.10
CA THR A 100 13.12 -27.81 10.98
C THR A 100 13.87 -27.14 12.14
N ILE A 101 13.18 -26.62 13.16
CA ILE A 101 13.79 -25.90 14.29
C ILE A 101 14.00 -26.86 15.46
N PRO A 102 15.25 -27.17 15.87
CA PRO A 102 15.49 -28.05 17.02
C PRO A 102 15.03 -27.40 18.33
N ASN A 103 14.51 -28.22 19.25
CA ASN A 103 14.03 -27.83 20.57
C ASN A 103 12.99 -26.69 20.54
N LEU A 104 12.09 -26.69 19.55
CA LEU A 104 11.10 -25.63 19.32
C LEU A 104 10.25 -25.32 20.56
N ALA A 105 9.83 -26.35 21.30
CA ALA A 105 8.99 -26.22 22.49
C ALA A 105 9.58 -25.33 23.59
N GLN A 106 10.91 -25.18 23.63
CA GLN A 106 11.65 -24.42 24.63
C GLN A 106 12.05 -23.01 24.14
N LYS A 107 11.80 -22.66 22.86
CA LYS A 107 12.22 -21.39 22.28
C LYS A 107 11.24 -20.26 22.60
N PRO A 108 11.70 -19.05 22.96
CA PRO A 108 10.82 -17.91 23.14
C PRO A 108 10.23 -17.48 21.80
N LEU A 109 9.01 -16.92 21.81
CA LEU A 109 8.28 -16.56 20.59
C LEU A 109 9.06 -15.59 19.68
N ARG A 110 9.87 -14.68 20.25
CA ARG A 110 10.74 -13.77 19.48
C ARG A 110 11.72 -14.55 18.60
N ASP A 111 12.42 -15.54 19.16
CA ASP A 111 13.35 -16.40 18.42
C ASP A 111 12.64 -17.17 17.31
N VAL A 112 11.46 -17.72 17.60
CA VAL A 112 10.63 -18.44 16.61
C VAL A 112 10.28 -17.52 15.44
N ILE A 113 9.85 -16.28 15.71
CA ILE A 113 9.59 -15.27 14.66
C ILE A 113 10.86 -14.97 13.87
N SER A 114 12.01 -14.75 14.54
CA SER A 114 13.30 -14.48 13.89
C SER A 114 13.73 -15.61 12.95
N HIS A 115 13.47 -16.88 13.29
CA HIS A 115 13.73 -18.01 12.39
C HIS A 115 12.84 -17.96 11.13
N VAL A 116 11.55 -17.62 11.26
CA VAL A 116 10.64 -17.46 10.10
C VAL A 116 11.05 -16.27 9.24
N VAL A 117 11.47 -15.14 9.85
CA VAL A 117 11.99 -13.95 9.15
C VAL A 117 13.28 -14.30 8.39
N ALA A 118 14.21 -15.04 9.00
CA ALA A 118 15.41 -15.53 8.33
C ALA A 118 15.09 -16.46 7.15
N ARG A 119 14.09 -17.35 7.31
CA ARG A 119 13.60 -18.23 6.24
C ARG A 119 12.97 -17.45 5.09
N ALA A 120 12.22 -16.39 5.39
CA ALA A 120 11.68 -15.44 4.41
C ALA A 120 12.82 -14.75 3.64
N ALA A 121 13.84 -14.23 4.33
CA ALA A 121 14.98 -13.60 3.69
C ALA A 121 15.76 -14.56 2.76
N ALA A 122 15.90 -15.85 3.14
CA ALA A 122 16.46 -16.86 2.25
C ALA A 122 15.59 -17.10 1.00
N ALA A 123 14.26 -17.16 1.15
CA ALA A 123 13.32 -17.31 0.04
C ALA A 123 13.33 -16.07 -0.90
N VAL A 124 13.51 -14.85 -0.37
CA VAL A 124 13.69 -13.63 -1.16
C VAL A 124 14.97 -13.69 -1.99
N ARG A 125 16.11 -14.09 -1.41
CA ARG A 125 17.38 -14.25 -2.16
C ARG A 125 17.23 -15.26 -3.30
N ALA A 126 16.58 -16.39 -3.05
CA ALA A 126 16.29 -17.39 -4.07
C ALA A 126 15.37 -16.86 -5.19
N SER A 127 14.35 -16.08 -4.84
CA SER A 127 13.41 -15.46 -5.80
C SER A 127 14.09 -14.37 -6.65
N SER A 128 14.95 -13.56 -6.05
CA SER A 128 15.75 -12.54 -6.74
C SER A 128 16.75 -13.18 -7.72
N SER A 129 17.45 -14.24 -7.30
CA SER A 129 18.32 -15.02 -8.20
C SER A 129 17.53 -15.63 -9.37
N ASN A 130 16.32 -16.16 -9.10
CA ASN A 130 15.45 -16.73 -10.13
C ASN A 130 14.96 -15.68 -11.16
N CYS A 131 14.57 -14.48 -10.70
CA CYS A 131 14.17 -13.38 -11.58
C CYS A 131 15.37 -12.85 -12.38
N SER A 132 16.54 -12.71 -11.74
CA SER A 132 17.80 -12.32 -12.40
C SER A 132 18.22 -13.31 -13.48
N SER A 133 18.06 -14.61 -13.22
CA SER A 133 18.29 -15.68 -14.20
C SER A 133 17.33 -15.57 -15.40
N TYR A 134 16.04 -15.33 -15.15
CA TYR A 134 15.05 -15.17 -16.21
C TYR A 134 15.32 -13.93 -17.08
N LEU A 135 15.67 -12.81 -16.46
CA LEU A 135 16.02 -11.54 -17.13
C LEU A 135 17.24 -11.65 -18.06
N ARG A 136 18.18 -12.58 -17.75
CA ARG A 136 19.38 -12.87 -18.55
C ARG A 136 19.16 -13.89 -19.67
N ARG A 137 17.98 -14.49 -19.81
CA ARG A 137 17.71 -15.45 -20.90
C ARG A 137 17.77 -14.76 -22.28
N PRO A 138 18.21 -15.44 -23.34
CA PRO A 138 18.26 -14.87 -24.71
C PRO A 138 16.88 -14.66 -25.35
N GLN A 139 15.78 -14.81 -24.59
CA GLN A 139 14.42 -14.62 -25.08
C GLN A 139 14.09 -13.11 -25.16
N ARG A 140 13.38 -12.70 -26.21
CA ARG A 140 12.91 -11.32 -26.39
C ARG A 140 11.77 -11.03 -25.41
N LEU A 141 12.11 -10.49 -24.24
CA LEU A 141 11.14 -9.92 -23.29
C LEU A 141 10.60 -8.58 -23.82
N ARG A 142 9.31 -8.33 -23.63
CA ARG A 142 8.69 -7.03 -23.94
C ARG A 142 9.24 -5.97 -22.97
N VAL A 143 9.26 -4.70 -23.40
CA VAL A 143 9.81 -3.58 -22.59
C VAL A 143 9.17 -3.54 -21.21
N ARG A 144 7.83 -3.65 -21.13
CA ARG A 144 7.10 -3.65 -19.86
C ARG A 144 7.40 -4.86 -18.97
N ASP A 145 7.54 -6.07 -19.53
CA ASP A 145 7.90 -7.26 -18.73
C ASP A 145 9.33 -7.16 -18.17
N ARG A 146 10.25 -6.57 -18.96
CA ARG A 146 11.62 -6.27 -18.53
C ARG A 146 11.62 -5.26 -17.38
N LEU A 147 10.83 -4.19 -17.47
CA LEU A 147 10.69 -3.20 -16.40
C LEU A 147 10.05 -3.80 -15.14
N ALA A 148 8.99 -4.61 -15.28
CA ALA A 148 8.36 -5.30 -14.14
C ALA A 148 9.32 -6.30 -13.45
N LEU A 149 10.18 -7.01 -14.20
CA LEU A 149 11.25 -7.82 -13.62
C LEU A 149 12.30 -6.95 -12.89
N SER A 150 12.66 -5.78 -13.43
CA SER A 150 13.53 -4.83 -12.73
C SER A 150 12.90 -4.30 -11.44
N ASP A 151 11.60 -4.02 -11.45
CA ASP A 151 10.84 -3.63 -10.25
C ASP A 151 10.86 -4.74 -9.20
N CYS A 152 10.62 -6.00 -9.60
CA CYS A 152 10.76 -7.14 -8.69
C CYS A 152 12.15 -7.22 -8.05
N LEU A 153 13.23 -7.02 -8.80
CA LEU A 153 14.60 -7.07 -8.26
C LEU A 153 14.87 -5.94 -7.26
N GLU A 154 14.39 -4.72 -7.55
CA GLU A 154 14.44 -3.59 -6.63
C GLU A 154 13.65 -3.89 -5.35
N LEU A 155 12.40 -4.35 -5.48
CA LEU A 155 11.49 -4.70 -4.39
C LEU A 155 12.01 -5.86 -3.54
N PHE A 156 12.70 -6.86 -4.12
CA PHE A 156 13.40 -7.89 -3.34
C PHE A 156 14.56 -7.31 -2.53
N GLY A 157 15.34 -6.38 -3.09
CA GLY A 157 16.39 -5.65 -2.36
C GLY A 157 15.82 -4.88 -1.17
N ARG A 158 14.72 -4.15 -1.37
CA ARG A 158 13.96 -3.47 -0.28
C ARG A 158 13.50 -4.47 0.78
N THR A 159 12.92 -5.59 0.35
CA THR A 159 12.40 -6.65 1.24
C THR A 159 13.51 -7.23 2.11
N LEU A 160 14.72 -7.45 1.58
CA LEU A 160 15.86 -7.92 2.38
C LEU A 160 16.26 -6.92 3.46
N GLY A 161 16.27 -5.62 3.17
CA GLY A 161 16.53 -4.57 4.16
C GLY A 161 15.47 -4.55 5.27
N LEU A 162 14.19 -4.58 4.90
CA LEU A 162 13.06 -4.59 5.84
C LEU A 162 13.06 -5.84 6.75
N LEU A 163 13.39 -7.01 6.20
CA LEU A 163 13.52 -8.24 6.98
C LEU A 163 14.77 -8.23 7.88
N GLY A 164 15.85 -7.54 7.50
CA GLY A 164 16.99 -7.27 8.36
C GLY A 164 16.58 -6.44 9.58
N THR A 165 15.97 -5.27 9.35
CA THR A 165 15.44 -4.41 10.43
C THR A 165 14.47 -5.16 11.35
N ALA A 166 13.60 -6.02 10.80
CA ALA A 166 12.72 -6.86 11.61
C ALA A 166 13.51 -7.83 12.53
N ALA A 167 14.56 -8.47 12.02
CA ALA A 167 15.39 -9.38 12.81
C ALA A 167 16.19 -8.65 13.89
N ASP A 168 16.76 -7.48 13.56
CA ASP A 168 17.53 -6.65 14.50
C ASP A 168 16.64 -6.21 15.68
N GLU A 169 15.45 -5.66 15.40
CA GLU A 169 14.45 -5.26 16.42
C GLU A 169 13.90 -6.43 17.24
N LEU A 170 13.72 -7.61 16.64
CA LEU A 170 13.33 -8.81 17.40
C LEU A 170 14.42 -9.26 18.37
N SER A 171 15.71 -9.10 18.00
CA SER A 171 16.88 -9.45 18.81
C SER A 171 17.21 -8.44 19.92
N ALA A 172 16.80 -7.18 19.76
CA ALA A 172 17.08 -6.08 20.69
C ALA A 172 16.23 -6.15 21.98
N GLY A 173 16.48 -7.15 22.83
CA GLY A 173 15.66 -7.53 23.97
C GLY A 173 15.51 -6.54 25.14
N ASN A 174 15.87 -5.25 24.97
CA ASN A 174 15.93 -4.27 26.08
C ASN A 174 15.46 -2.84 25.74
N ARG A 175 14.78 -2.61 24.61
CA ARG A 175 14.03 -1.35 24.37
C ARG A 175 12.55 -1.52 24.76
N THR A 176 11.87 -0.41 25.03
CA THR A 176 10.44 -0.32 25.36
C THR A 176 9.61 -1.18 24.41
N ALA A 177 9.12 -2.33 24.90
CA ALA A 177 8.77 -3.48 24.06
C ALA A 177 7.70 -3.20 22.99
N GLU A 178 6.86 -2.20 23.21
CA GLU A 178 5.72 -1.83 22.37
C GLU A 178 6.13 -1.14 21.05
N GLU A 179 7.10 -0.21 21.10
CA GLU A 179 7.51 0.61 19.96
C GLU A 179 8.29 -0.22 18.93
N SER A 180 9.12 -1.13 19.43
CA SER A 180 9.83 -2.13 18.63
C SER A 180 8.86 -3.07 17.90
N ILE A 181 7.79 -3.55 18.57
CA ILE A 181 6.78 -4.43 17.94
C ILE A 181 6.00 -3.70 16.83
N ALA A 182 5.61 -2.45 17.06
CA ALA A 182 4.93 -1.64 16.03
C ALA A 182 5.86 -1.37 14.82
N GLY A 183 7.16 -1.14 15.07
CA GLY A 183 8.19 -1.08 14.03
C GLY A 183 8.30 -2.37 13.22
N VAL A 184 8.47 -3.51 13.88
CA VAL A 184 8.53 -4.85 13.25
C VAL A 184 7.29 -5.11 12.40
N GLN A 185 6.09 -4.84 12.91
CA GLN A 185 4.85 -5.03 12.14
C GLN A 185 4.79 -4.12 10.91
N THR A 186 5.30 -2.89 11.01
CA THR A 186 5.35 -1.93 9.89
C THR A 186 6.29 -2.40 8.78
N VAL A 187 7.52 -2.81 9.11
CA VAL A 187 8.50 -3.26 8.10
C VAL A 187 8.11 -4.61 7.48
N LEU A 188 7.51 -5.53 8.26
CA LEU A 188 6.95 -6.77 7.73
C LEU A 188 5.73 -6.52 6.83
N SER A 189 4.89 -5.53 7.15
CA SER A 189 3.76 -5.16 6.30
C SER A 189 4.24 -4.66 4.94
N ALA A 190 5.25 -3.79 4.93
CA ALA A 190 5.87 -3.31 3.68
C ALA A 190 6.63 -4.40 2.92
N ALA A 191 7.28 -5.33 3.61
CA ALA A 191 7.93 -6.50 3.01
C ALA A 191 6.91 -7.40 2.28
N LEU A 192 5.68 -7.51 2.79
CA LEU A 192 4.58 -8.20 2.13
C LEU A 192 4.05 -7.40 0.92
N THR A 193 3.81 -6.09 1.07
CA THR A 193 3.38 -5.21 -0.02
C THR A 193 4.30 -5.32 -1.24
N ASN A 194 5.62 -5.33 -1.03
CA ASN A 194 6.62 -5.48 -2.09
C ASN A 194 6.43 -6.74 -2.96
N GLN A 195 5.94 -7.85 -2.37
CA GLN A 195 5.70 -9.09 -3.10
C GLN A 195 4.55 -8.94 -4.09
N TYR A 196 3.46 -8.30 -3.65
CA TYR A 196 2.28 -8.07 -4.48
C TYR A 196 2.53 -6.98 -5.52
N THR A 197 3.22 -5.88 -5.20
CA THR A 197 3.65 -4.87 -6.19
C THR A 197 4.48 -5.48 -7.33
N CYS A 198 5.41 -6.40 -7.01
CA CYS A 198 6.18 -7.13 -8.01
C CYS A 198 5.27 -7.94 -8.97
N LEU A 199 4.24 -8.62 -8.44
CA LEU A 199 3.28 -9.33 -9.29
C LEU A 199 2.40 -8.38 -10.12
N ASP A 200 1.95 -7.28 -9.53
CA ASP A 200 1.01 -6.33 -10.14
C ASP A 200 1.64 -5.53 -11.30
N GLY A 201 2.97 -5.41 -11.34
CA GLY A 201 3.70 -4.88 -12.51
C GLY A 201 3.37 -5.61 -13.83
N PHE A 202 2.95 -6.88 -13.76
CA PHE A 202 2.56 -7.71 -14.90
C PHE A 202 1.06 -7.70 -15.24
N ALA A 203 0.23 -6.88 -14.58
CA ALA A 203 -1.22 -6.83 -14.79
C ALA A 203 -1.69 -5.78 -15.83
N GLY A 204 -2.93 -5.91 -16.33
CA GLY A 204 -3.60 -4.90 -17.19
C GLY A 204 -3.71 -5.29 -18.68
N PRO A 205 -4.22 -4.41 -19.56
CA PRO A 205 -4.52 -4.73 -20.96
C PRO A 205 -3.30 -5.11 -21.82
N SER A 206 -2.11 -4.72 -21.37
CA SER A 206 -0.82 -5.09 -21.97
C SER A 206 -0.13 -6.26 -21.26
N ALA A 207 -0.81 -6.94 -20.32
CA ALA A 207 -0.35 -8.24 -19.83
C ALA A 207 -0.22 -9.22 -21.02
N SER A 208 0.74 -10.12 -20.96
CA SER A 208 1.09 -10.97 -22.09
C SER A 208 -0.03 -11.98 -22.39
N GLY A 209 -0.50 -12.03 -23.64
CA GLY A 209 -1.40 -13.09 -24.11
C GLY A 209 -0.73 -14.48 -24.11
N ASP A 210 0.60 -14.52 -24.20
CA ASP A 210 1.43 -15.70 -23.96
C ASP A 210 1.73 -15.95 -22.47
N GLY A 211 1.50 -14.95 -21.62
CA GLY A 211 1.42 -15.02 -20.16
C GLY A 211 2.63 -15.53 -19.39
N ARG A 212 3.82 -15.73 -19.98
CA ARG A 212 4.83 -16.65 -19.40
C ARG A 212 5.58 -16.17 -18.15
N VAL A 213 5.80 -14.86 -17.98
CA VAL A 213 6.71 -14.36 -16.93
C VAL A 213 6.09 -14.50 -15.53
N ARG A 214 4.85 -14.01 -15.33
CA ARG A 214 4.18 -14.03 -14.03
C ARG A 214 4.00 -15.46 -13.48
N PRO A 215 3.49 -16.46 -14.23
CA PRO A 215 3.42 -17.85 -13.78
C PRO A 215 4.76 -18.50 -13.43
N TYR A 216 5.86 -18.09 -14.09
CA TYR A 216 7.19 -18.59 -13.76
C TYR A 216 7.68 -18.13 -12.38
N ILE A 217 7.39 -16.87 -12.00
CA ILE A 217 7.85 -16.28 -10.73
C ILE A 217 6.83 -16.40 -9.59
N GLN A 218 5.52 -16.49 -9.89
CA GLN A 218 4.46 -16.29 -8.89
C GLN A 218 4.52 -17.26 -7.71
N GLY A 219 4.80 -18.54 -7.94
CA GLY A 219 4.84 -19.54 -6.86
C GLY A 219 5.94 -19.25 -5.83
N ARG A 220 7.06 -18.67 -6.27
CA ARG A 220 8.16 -18.26 -5.37
C ARG A 220 7.82 -17.00 -4.59
N ILE A 221 7.16 -16.04 -5.25
CA ILE A 221 6.72 -14.80 -4.61
C ILE A 221 5.61 -15.06 -3.60
N TYR A 222 4.63 -15.93 -3.91
CA TYR A 222 3.64 -16.38 -2.94
C TYR A 222 4.28 -17.12 -1.76
N HIS A 223 5.29 -17.98 -1.99
CA HIS A 223 6.01 -18.61 -0.87
C HIS A 223 6.71 -17.59 0.04
N VAL A 224 7.31 -16.53 -0.52
CA VAL A 224 7.83 -15.40 0.29
C VAL A 224 6.71 -14.69 1.04
N ALA A 225 5.61 -14.35 0.35
CA ALA A 225 4.47 -13.66 0.94
C ALA A 225 3.85 -14.46 2.10
N HIS A 226 3.71 -15.79 1.96
CA HIS A 226 3.20 -16.68 2.99
C HIS A 226 4.13 -16.73 4.22
N LEU A 227 5.46 -16.75 4.02
CA LEU A 227 6.41 -16.68 5.13
C LEU A 227 6.31 -15.34 5.89
N VAL A 228 6.22 -14.21 5.17
CA VAL A 228 6.07 -12.87 5.80
C VAL A 228 4.71 -12.72 6.49
N SER A 229 3.63 -13.22 5.89
CA SER A 229 2.29 -13.31 6.49
C SER A 229 2.31 -14.09 7.81
N ASN A 230 2.96 -15.26 7.82
CA ASN A 230 3.10 -16.06 9.03
C ASN A 230 3.92 -15.32 10.12
N SER A 231 4.99 -14.60 9.74
CA SER A 231 5.71 -13.71 10.67
C SER A 231 4.80 -12.60 11.23
N LEU A 232 3.99 -11.92 10.40
CA LEU A 232 3.04 -10.89 10.85
C LEU A 232 2.03 -11.44 11.86
N ALA A 233 1.42 -12.60 11.58
CA ALA A 233 0.47 -13.26 12.46
C ALA A 233 1.09 -13.62 13.82
N MET A 234 2.35 -14.11 13.83
CA MET A 234 3.06 -14.41 15.07
C MET A 234 3.47 -13.15 15.86
N VAL A 235 3.90 -12.07 15.19
CA VAL A 235 4.26 -10.80 15.83
C VAL A 235 3.09 -10.20 16.61
N ARG A 236 1.86 -10.35 16.11
CA ARG A 236 0.64 -9.90 16.83
C ARG A 236 0.35 -10.65 18.14
N ARG A 237 1.04 -11.76 18.41
CA ARG A 237 0.95 -12.50 19.69
C ARG A 237 2.00 -12.08 20.72
N LEU A 238 2.97 -11.25 20.34
CA LEU A 238 3.88 -10.62 21.30
C LEU A 238 3.08 -9.64 22.17
N PRO A 239 3.43 -9.45 23.46
CA PRO A 239 2.70 -8.53 24.35
C PRO A 239 2.68 -7.11 23.79
N GLN A 240 1.50 -6.68 23.33
CA GLN A 240 1.21 -5.29 23.01
C GLN A 240 0.56 -4.66 24.24
N HIS A 241 1.30 -3.81 24.95
CA HIS A 241 0.61 -2.86 25.82
C HIS A 241 -0.27 -1.99 24.91
N ARG A 242 -1.54 -1.83 25.25
CA ARG A 242 -2.32 -0.73 24.67
C ARG A 242 -1.75 0.53 25.28
N ARG A 243 -1.33 1.50 24.45
CA ARG A 243 -1.24 2.90 24.87
C ARG A 243 -2.57 3.26 25.53
N ARG A 244 -2.61 3.29 26.87
CA ARG A 244 -3.73 3.91 27.58
C ARG A 244 -3.85 5.30 27.00
N GLY A 245 -5.05 5.70 26.61
CA GLY A 245 -5.30 7.05 26.14
C GLY A 245 -4.83 8.01 27.21
N ARG A 246 -3.63 8.57 27.04
CA ARG A 246 -3.30 9.84 27.65
C ARG A 246 -4.33 10.79 27.07
N GLU A 247 -5.17 11.33 27.95
CA GLU A 247 -6.16 12.33 27.56
C GLU A 247 -5.43 13.40 26.74
N ALA A 248 -6.05 13.83 25.64
CA ALA A 248 -5.35 14.54 24.56
C ALA A 248 -4.79 15.92 24.95
N LEU A 249 -4.87 16.29 26.24
CA LEU A 249 -4.57 17.58 26.83
C LEU A 249 -4.03 17.47 28.27
N GLU A 250 -3.08 16.57 28.55
CA GLU A 250 -2.17 16.79 29.69
C GLU A 250 -0.76 16.19 29.47
N GLY A 251 0.27 17.00 29.71
CA GLY A 251 1.67 16.55 29.65
C GLY A 251 2.33 16.59 28.27
N TYR A 252 2.49 17.79 27.70
CA TYR A 252 3.69 18.04 26.89
C TYR A 252 4.93 17.71 27.75
N GLY A 253 5.73 16.71 27.37
CA GLY A 253 6.96 16.37 28.10
C GLY A 253 7.92 17.56 28.18
N ARG A 254 8.46 17.83 29.39
CA ARG A 254 9.20 19.06 29.80
C ARG A 254 9.56 20.00 28.64
N VAL A 255 8.62 20.91 28.33
CA VAL A 255 8.82 21.94 27.31
C VAL A 255 9.76 22.99 27.84
N ARG A 256 10.81 23.33 27.09
CA ARG A 256 11.70 24.47 27.36
C ARG A 256 11.65 25.39 26.16
N ARG A 257 11.12 26.62 26.34
CA ARG A 257 10.95 27.63 25.26
C ARG A 257 10.18 27.11 24.03
N GLY A 258 9.07 26.41 24.24
CA GLY A 258 8.18 25.93 23.16
C GLY A 258 8.56 24.60 22.49
N PHE A 259 9.66 23.95 22.88
CA PHE A 259 10.08 22.66 22.32
C PHE A 259 10.29 21.57 23.39
N PRO A 260 10.04 20.28 23.06
CA PRO A 260 10.36 19.14 23.93
C PRO A 260 11.81 19.14 24.40
N SER A 261 12.08 18.65 25.61
CA SER A 261 13.42 18.65 26.23
C SER A 261 14.50 17.95 25.39
N TRP A 262 14.14 16.92 24.61
CA TRP A 262 15.06 16.12 23.79
C TRP A 262 15.45 16.78 22.44
N VAL A 263 14.72 17.80 21.97
CA VAL A 263 15.11 18.54 20.76
C VAL A 263 16.35 19.38 21.08
N SER A 264 17.43 19.26 20.30
CA SER A 264 18.67 20.00 20.56
C SER A 264 18.45 21.52 20.45
N GLU A 265 19.24 22.34 21.15
CA GLU A 265 19.11 23.80 21.00
C GLU A 265 19.41 24.29 19.57
N GLY A 266 20.22 23.54 18.80
CA GLY A 266 20.48 23.84 17.39
C GLY A 266 19.23 23.62 16.54
N ASP A 267 18.56 22.49 16.71
CA ASP A 267 17.32 22.18 16.00
C ASP A 267 16.22 23.18 16.37
N ARG A 268 16.05 23.51 17.65
CA ARG A 268 15.07 24.54 18.08
C ARG A 268 15.25 25.86 17.33
N ARG A 269 16.49 26.34 17.19
CA ARG A 269 16.78 27.58 16.45
C ARG A 269 16.42 27.45 14.96
N ARG A 270 16.71 26.30 14.34
CA ARG A 270 16.34 26.00 12.93
C ARG A 270 14.82 25.89 12.74
N LEU A 271 14.10 25.31 13.68
CA LEU A 271 12.63 25.18 13.65
C LEU A 271 11.90 26.49 14.02
N GLN A 272 12.57 27.41 14.73
CA GLN A 272 12.08 28.77 15.00
C GLN A 272 12.32 29.75 13.85
N GLN A 273 13.25 29.46 12.94
CA GLN A 273 13.45 30.24 11.73
C GLN A 273 12.33 29.91 10.72
N GLN A 274 11.61 30.93 10.24
CA GLN A 274 10.55 30.75 9.24
C GLN A 274 11.05 30.17 7.90
N GLN A 275 12.35 30.30 7.64
CA GLN A 275 13.08 29.62 6.58
C GLN A 275 14.14 28.72 7.23
N ALA A 276 14.05 27.42 7.01
CA ALA A 276 15.17 26.53 7.30
C ALA A 276 16.36 26.95 6.44
N VAL A 277 17.54 27.10 7.04
CA VAL A 277 18.78 27.35 6.29
C VAL A 277 18.98 26.18 5.32
N ALA A 278 18.99 26.48 4.02
CA ALA A 278 19.15 25.47 2.98
C ALA A 278 20.61 25.02 2.88
N ASP A 279 20.84 23.71 2.83
CA ASP A 279 22.16 23.14 2.56
C ASP A 279 22.47 23.19 1.05
N LEU A 280 21.45 23.08 0.20
CA LEU A 280 21.51 23.29 -1.24
C LEU A 280 20.33 24.12 -1.76
N VAL A 281 20.59 24.93 -2.78
CA VAL A 281 19.59 25.71 -3.51
C VAL A 281 19.50 25.23 -4.96
N VAL A 282 18.29 24.94 -5.43
CA VAL A 282 17.98 24.61 -6.83
C VAL A 282 17.26 25.80 -7.46
N ALA A 283 17.79 26.33 -8.56
CA ALA A 283 17.23 27.50 -9.23
C ALA A 283 17.44 27.44 -10.75
N LYS A 284 16.35 27.52 -11.53
CA LYS A 284 16.41 27.41 -13.01
C LYS A 284 17.06 28.61 -13.71
N ASP A 285 17.19 29.73 -13.01
CA ASP A 285 17.85 30.96 -13.47
C ASP A 285 19.37 30.96 -13.22
N GLY A 286 19.92 29.87 -12.64
CA GLY A 286 21.34 29.77 -12.29
C GLY A 286 21.73 30.46 -10.97
N SER A 287 20.78 31.02 -10.22
CA SER A 287 21.02 31.71 -8.94
C SER A 287 21.12 30.78 -7.71
N GLY A 288 21.42 29.50 -7.93
CA GLY A 288 21.51 28.44 -6.93
C GLY A 288 22.71 27.51 -7.20
N ASN A 289 22.85 26.47 -6.40
CA ASN A 289 23.91 25.46 -6.56
C ASN A 289 23.66 24.54 -7.77
N PHE A 290 22.39 24.25 -8.08
CA PHE A 290 21.98 23.35 -9.16
C PHE A 290 20.80 23.91 -9.95
N THR A 291 20.64 23.45 -11.20
CA THR A 291 19.50 23.86 -12.05
C THR A 291 18.38 22.84 -12.09
N THR A 292 18.66 21.59 -11.72
CA THR A 292 17.68 20.50 -11.58
C THR A 292 17.58 20.01 -10.13
N VAL A 293 16.46 19.36 -9.81
CA VAL A 293 16.24 18.77 -8.49
C VAL A 293 17.03 17.46 -8.35
N GLY A 294 17.12 16.66 -9.43
CA GLY A 294 17.87 15.41 -9.46
C GLY A 294 19.36 15.56 -9.14
N GLU A 295 20.02 16.61 -9.66
CA GLU A 295 21.43 16.90 -9.36
C GLU A 295 21.63 17.20 -7.87
N ALA A 296 20.74 17.99 -7.25
CA ALA A 296 20.83 18.31 -5.84
C ALA A 296 20.56 17.10 -4.94
N VAL A 297 19.64 16.21 -5.32
CA VAL A 297 19.43 14.92 -4.63
C VAL A 297 20.67 14.02 -4.76
N ALA A 298 21.30 13.96 -5.93
CA ALA A 298 22.52 13.20 -6.13
C ALA A 298 23.67 13.71 -5.24
N ALA A 299 23.82 15.05 -5.15
CA ALA A 299 24.84 15.72 -4.34
C ALA A 299 24.60 15.67 -2.82
N ALA A 300 23.36 15.44 -2.36
CA ALA A 300 23.06 15.31 -0.93
C ALA A 300 23.81 14.11 -0.30
N PRO A 301 24.23 14.18 0.98
CA PRO A 301 24.95 13.11 1.64
C PRO A 301 24.12 11.83 1.78
N ASN A 302 24.79 10.68 1.73
CA ASN A 302 24.18 9.38 1.96
C ASN A 302 24.18 9.04 3.46
N ASN A 303 23.11 8.39 3.93
CA ASN A 303 22.91 7.92 5.31
C ASN A 303 23.09 9.02 6.37
N SER A 304 22.69 10.26 6.05
CA SER A 304 22.75 11.38 6.98
C SER A 304 21.82 11.16 8.18
N GLU A 305 22.40 11.22 9.39
CA GLU A 305 21.64 11.31 10.65
C GLU A 305 20.98 12.69 10.81
N ALA A 306 21.58 13.73 10.22
CA ALA A 306 21.07 15.09 10.25
C ALA A 306 20.10 15.39 9.10
N ARG A 307 19.14 16.28 9.36
CA ARG A 307 18.24 16.88 8.38
C ARG A 307 19.04 17.63 7.31
N PHE A 308 18.90 17.25 6.04
CA PHE A 308 19.55 17.91 4.90
C PHE A 308 18.50 18.60 4.02
N VAL A 309 18.60 19.91 3.84
CA VAL A 309 17.54 20.75 3.26
C VAL A 309 17.93 21.22 1.85
N ILE A 310 17.13 20.81 0.86
CA ILE A 310 17.18 21.29 -0.51
C ILE A 310 16.03 22.28 -0.72
N TYR A 311 16.38 23.56 -0.90
CA TYR A 311 15.43 24.61 -1.24
C TYR A 311 15.33 24.76 -2.75
N ILE A 312 14.11 24.68 -3.28
CA ILE A 312 13.82 24.63 -4.72
C ILE A 312 13.01 25.88 -5.07
N LYS A 313 13.64 26.85 -5.73
CA LYS A 313 13.01 28.13 -6.09
C LYS A 313 11.81 27.94 -7.02
N ALA A 314 11.03 29.01 -7.20
CA ALA A 314 9.90 29.04 -8.12
C ALA A 314 10.31 28.65 -9.56
N GLY A 315 9.51 27.79 -10.18
CA GLY A 315 9.77 27.26 -11.52
C GLY A 315 9.11 25.91 -11.78
N GLY A 316 8.97 25.58 -13.07
CA GLY A 316 8.56 24.24 -13.54
C GLY A 316 9.79 23.39 -13.89
N TYR A 317 10.03 22.35 -13.10
CA TYR A 317 11.14 21.41 -13.21
C TYR A 317 10.66 20.15 -13.93
N PHE A 318 11.11 19.96 -15.18
CA PHE A 318 10.61 18.91 -16.08
C PHE A 318 11.51 17.67 -15.99
N GLU A 319 11.34 16.88 -14.94
CA GLU A 319 12.21 15.75 -14.59
C GLU A 319 11.46 14.68 -13.79
N ASN A 320 11.93 13.43 -13.88
CA ASN A 320 11.57 12.36 -12.96
C ASN A 320 12.65 12.27 -11.88
N VAL A 321 12.29 12.48 -10.62
CA VAL A 321 13.21 12.50 -9.48
C VAL A 321 13.03 11.27 -8.62
N GLU A 322 14.12 10.64 -8.21
CA GLU A 322 14.12 9.54 -7.24
C GLU A 322 15.01 9.88 -6.04
N VAL A 323 14.40 9.92 -4.85
CA VAL A 323 15.10 10.06 -3.57
C VAL A 323 15.38 8.66 -3.05
N GLY A 324 16.59 8.17 -3.36
CA GLY A 324 17.05 6.82 -3.05
C GLY A 324 17.01 6.46 -1.56
N PRO A 325 17.07 5.17 -1.22
CA PRO A 325 17.05 4.67 0.17
C PRO A 325 18.17 5.25 1.03
N GLU A 326 19.33 5.51 0.41
CA GLU A 326 20.50 6.11 1.05
C GLU A 326 20.35 7.60 1.32
N LYS A 327 19.36 8.29 0.73
CA LYS A 327 19.11 9.72 0.94
C LYS A 327 18.20 9.94 2.16
N THR A 328 18.64 9.46 3.32
CA THR A 328 17.90 9.58 4.59
C THR A 328 17.81 11.02 5.07
N ASN A 329 16.74 11.36 5.80
CA ASN A 329 16.52 12.68 6.41
C ASN A 329 16.55 13.88 5.45
N LEU A 330 16.41 13.65 4.14
CA LEU A 330 16.36 14.70 3.13
C LEU A 330 15.04 15.50 3.22
N MET A 331 15.09 16.81 2.98
CA MET A 331 13.93 17.69 3.02
C MET A 331 13.87 18.62 1.79
N PHE A 332 12.73 18.63 1.10
CA PHE A 332 12.43 19.61 0.05
C PHE A 332 11.63 20.80 0.61
N VAL A 333 12.00 22.01 0.22
CA VAL A 333 11.25 23.25 0.52
C VAL A 333 11.07 24.02 -0.78
N GLY A 334 9.83 24.29 -1.20
CA GLY A 334 9.55 25.16 -2.34
C GLY A 334 9.25 26.62 -1.96
N ASP A 335 9.12 27.49 -2.96
CA ASP A 335 8.72 28.90 -2.80
C ASP A 335 7.21 29.12 -2.54
N GLY A 336 6.45 28.02 -2.48
CA GLY A 336 5.01 28.01 -2.34
C GLY A 336 4.40 26.93 -3.22
N MET A 337 3.32 26.29 -2.72
CA MET A 337 2.66 25.14 -3.34
C MET A 337 2.45 25.29 -4.86
N TRP A 338 2.06 26.47 -5.34
CA TRP A 338 1.77 26.76 -6.75
C TRP A 338 2.91 27.43 -7.53
N LYS A 339 4.08 27.65 -6.91
CA LYS A 339 5.23 28.33 -7.53
C LYS A 339 6.34 27.37 -7.92
N THR A 340 6.62 26.39 -7.08
CA THR A 340 7.63 25.34 -7.33
C THR A 340 6.92 24.07 -7.77
N VAL A 341 7.16 23.61 -9.00
CA VAL A 341 6.45 22.46 -9.60
C VAL A 341 7.44 21.46 -10.17
N ILE A 342 7.47 20.22 -9.66
CA ILE A 342 8.20 19.09 -10.25
C ILE A 342 7.23 18.32 -11.15
N LYS A 343 7.58 18.10 -12.42
CA LYS A 343 6.63 17.69 -13.47
C LYS A 343 7.20 16.67 -14.44
N ALA A 344 6.47 15.57 -14.67
CA ALA A 344 6.77 14.61 -15.73
C ALA A 344 5.47 14.04 -16.35
N SER A 345 5.58 13.01 -17.19
CA SER A 345 4.44 12.44 -17.93
C SER A 345 4.58 10.94 -18.24
N ARG A 346 5.32 10.18 -17.42
CA ARG A 346 5.44 8.72 -17.61
C ARG A 346 4.09 8.05 -17.30
N SER A 347 3.72 7.04 -18.09
CA SER A 347 2.43 6.35 -17.97
C SER A 347 2.52 4.86 -18.34
N VAL A 348 1.53 4.08 -17.92
CA VAL A 348 1.42 2.65 -18.29
C VAL A 348 1.11 2.46 -19.78
N VAL A 349 0.36 3.37 -20.41
CA VAL A 349 0.13 3.34 -21.87
C VAL A 349 1.45 3.54 -22.64
N ASP A 350 2.34 4.37 -22.12
CA ASP A 350 3.67 4.63 -22.72
C ASP A 350 4.75 3.63 -22.22
N ASN A 351 4.35 2.36 -22.04
CA ASN A 351 5.18 1.22 -21.64
C ASN A 351 5.85 1.30 -20.25
N SER A 352 5.51 2.25 -19.38
CA SER A 352 5.97 2.23 -17.98
C SER A 352 5.23 1.16 -17.16
N THR A 353 5.73 0.89 -15.96
CA THR A 353 4.94 0.24 -14.90
C THR A 353 4.32 1.35 -14.03
N THR A 354 3.20 1.07 -13.34
CA THR A 354 2.65 2.03 -12.37
C THR A 354 3.72 2.49 -11.37
N PHE A 355 4.54 1.55 -10.87
CA PHE A 355 5.64 1.82 -9.94
C PHE A 355 6.72 2.79 -10.49
N ARG A 356 7.12 2.66 -11.77
CA ARG A 356 8.10 3.57 -12.42
C ARG A 356 7.50 4.80 -13.11
N SER A 357 6.18 4.92 -13.13
CA SER A 357 5.49 6.09 -13.70
C SER A 357 5.60 7.36 -12.84
N ALA A 358 6.04 7.22 -11.58
CA ALA A 358 6.16 8.32 -10.62
C ALA A 358 7.00 9.50 -11.12
N THR A 359 6.49 10.72 -10.94
CA THR A 359 7.24 11.97 -11.20
C THR A 359 8.24 12.22 -10.07
N LEU A 360 7.82 12.08 -8.82
CA LEU A 360 8.70 11.99 -7.65
C LEU A 360 8.52 10.62 -6.99
N ALA A 361 9.62 9.90 -6.80
CA ALA A 361 9.69 8.66 -6.04
C ALA A 361 10.51 8.87 -4.76
N VAL A 362 9.92 8.58 -3.60
CA VAL A 362 10.55 8.77 -2.29
C VAL A 362 10.73 7.42 -1.60
N VAL A 363 11.99 7.08 -1.32
CA VAL A 363 12.41 5.81 -0.70
C VAL A 363 13.26 6.03 0.55
N GLY A 364 14.02 7.12 0.62
CA GLY A 364 14.82 7.49 1.80
C GLY A 364 13.98 7.77 3.05
N THR A 365 14.26 7.06 4.15
CA THR A 365 13.56 7.20 5.44
C THR A 365 13.64 8.63 6.00
N GLY A 366 12.56 9.07 6.63
CA GLY A 366 12.47 10.38 7.27
C GLY A 366 12.35 11.57 6.31
N PHE A 367 12.05 11.33 5.02
CA PHE A 367 11.90 12.37 4.01
C PHE A 367 10.80 13.38 4.36
N LEU A 368 11.08 14.67 4.13
CA LEU A 368 10.11 15.75 4.27
C LEU A 368 9.94 16.54 2.99
N ALA A 369 8.73 17.02 2.71
CA ALA A 369 8.52 18.05 1.68
C ALA A 369 7.50 19.09 2.12
N ARG A 370 7.70 20.34 1.71
CA ARG A 370 6.71 21.40 1.89
C ARG A 370 6.72 22.45 0.80
N ASP A 371 5.59 23.13 0.65
CA ASP A 371 5.43 24.32 -0.17
C ASP A 371 5.78 24.11 -1.66
N LEU A 372 5.38 22.97 -2.26
CA LEU A 372 5.62 22.62 -3.67
C LEU A 372 4.50 21.76 -4.30
N THR A 373 4.46 21.69 -5.64
CA THR A 373 3.62 20.75 -6.42
C THR A 373 4.45 19.61 -7.03
N VAL A 374 3.89 18.40 -7.08
CA VAL A 374 4.34 17.32 -7.96
C VAL A 374 3.22 16.97 -8.94
N GLU A 375 3.48 17.00 -10.25
CA GLU A 375 2.49 16.77 -11.30
C GLU A 375 2.90 15.66 -12.28
N ASN A 376 2.01 14.70 -12.52
CA ASN A 376 2.08 13.84 -13.70
C ASN A 376 1.05 14.30 -14.75
N ALA A 377 1.56 14.81 -15.87
CA ALA A 377 0.77 15.44 -16.93
C ALA A 377 0.42 14.50 -18.10
N ALA A 378 0.51 13.18 -17.92
CA ALA A 378 0.18 12.21 -18.98
C ALA A 378 -1.28 12.32 -19.48
N GLY A 379 -2.24 12.63 -18.59
CA GLY A 379 -3.67 12.77 -18.92
C GLY A 379 -4.48 11.48 -18.72
N PRO A 380 -5.83 11.56 -18.73
CA PRO A 380 -6.71 10.44 -18.36
C PRO A 380 -6.60 9.25 -19.34
N LYS A 381 -6.43 9.56 -20.64
CA LYS A 381 -6.24 8.58 -21.73
C LYS A 381 -4.97 7.74 -21.62
N LYS A 382 -4.06 8.08 -20.70
CA LYS A 382 -2.80 7.38 -20.47
C LYS A 382 -2.88 6.35 -19.32
N HIS A 383 -4.05 6.20 -18.72
CA HIS A 383 -4.32 5.34 -17.57
C HIS A 383 -3.36 5.65 -16.41
N GLN A 384 -2.81 4.63 -15.73
CA GLN A 384 -1.98 4.80 -14.54
C GLN A 384 -0.75 5.68 -14.82
N ALA A 385 -0.66 6.81 -14.11
CA ALA A 385 0.38 7.80 -14.28
C ALA A 385 0.64 8.55 -12.96
N VAL A 386 1.54 8.00 -12.14
CA VAL A 386 1.76 8.44 -10.75
C VAL A 386 2.46 9.81 -10.71
N ALA A 387 1.95 10.72 -9.87
CA ALA A 387 2.63 11.97 -9.55
C ALA A 387 3.67 11.72 -8.45
N LEU A 388 3.23 11.27 -7.28
CA LEU A 388 4.09 10.96 -6.13
C LEU A 388 3.97 9.48 -5.75
N ARG A 389 5.10 8.77 -5.66
CA ARG A 389 5.22 7.48 -4.98
C ARG A 389 6.03 7.63 -3.70
N VAL A 390 5.52 7.10 -2.59
CA VAL A 390 6.23 7.05 -1.31
C VAL A 390 6.25 5.64 -0.77
N ASN A 391 7.46 5.11 -0.57
CA ASN A 391 7.75 3.85 0.12
C ASN A 391 8.96 4.03 1.06
N ALA A 392 8.92 5.14 1.81
CA ALA A 392 9.81 5.52 2.89
C ALA A 392 9.03 5.54 4.22
N ASP A 393 9.66 5.14 5.31
CA ASP A 393 9.07 5.26 6.64
C ASP A 393 9.28 6.67 7.21
N LEU A 394 8.37 7.12 8.07
CA LEU A 394 8.40 8.43 8.71
C LEU A 394 8.46 9.61 7.72
N ALA A 395 7.83 9.44 6.55
CA ALA A 395 7.77 10.48 5.52
C ALA A 395 6.61 11.45 5.78
N ALA A 396 6.85 12.76 5.68
CA ALA A 396 5.79 13.76 5.85
C ALA A 396 5.78 14.88 4.80
N PHE A 397 4.57 15.37 4.49
CA PHE A 397 4.31 16.39 3.47
C PHE A 397 3.42 17.49 4.04
N TYR A 398 3.78 18.77 3.85
CA TYR A 398 3.02 19.91 4.38
C TYR A 398 2.81 21.01 3.34
N ARG A 399 1.55 21.36 3.03
CA ARG A 399 1.18 22.31 1.95
C ARG A 399 1.83 21.94 0.61
N CYS A 400 1.73 20.65 0.28
CA CYS A 400 2.09 20.13 -1.04
C CYS A 400 0.83 19.90 -1.88
N SER A 401 0.98 19.97 -3.20
CA SER A 401 -0.07 19.60 -4.14
C SER A 401 0.38 18.42 -5.00
N PHE A 402 -0.46 17.40 -5.16
CA PHE A 402 -0.19 16.25 -6.02
C PHE A 402 -1.24 16.19 -7.12
N VAL A 403 -0.79 16.34 -8.37
CA VAL A 403 -1.68 16.57 -9.52
C VAL A 403 -1.52 15.47 -10.55
N GLY A 404 -2.61 14.80 -10.88
CA GLY A 404 -2.63 13.79 -11.94
C GLY A 404 -4.04 13.52 -12.44
N TYR A 405 -4.25 12.28 -12.89
CA TYR A 405 -5.56 11.73 -13.24
C TYR A 405 -5.73 10.39 -12.55
N GLN A 406 -5.37 9.28 -13.20
CA GLN A 406 -5.44 7.95 -12.60
C GLN A 406 -4.15 7.63 -11.81
N ASP A 407 -4.29 7.01 -10.63
CA ASP A 407 -3.18 6.59 -9.76
C ASP A 407 -2.27 7.75 -9.28
N THR A 408 -2.83 8.92 -8.94
CA THR A 408 -2.03 10.14 -8.68
C THR A 408 -1.06 10.04 -7.50
N LEU A 409 -1.54 9.64 -6.32
CA LEU A 409 -0.76 9.51 -5.08
C LEU A 409 -0.63 8.03 -4.72
N TYR A 410 0.56 7.47 -4.93
CA TYR A 410 0.90 6.11 -4.54
C TYR A 410 1.55 6.10 -3.14
N ALA A 411 0.70 6.07 -2.12
CA ALA A 411 1.10 5.80 -0.74
C ALA A 411 1.43 4.29 -0.59
N HIS A 412 2.54 3.88 -1.19
CA HIS A 412 2.86 2.48 -1.47
C HIS A 412 2.99 1.65 -0.18
N SER A 413 3.84 2.05 0.77
CA SER A 413 4.11 1.28 1.99
C SER A 413 4.72 2.14 3.11
N LEU A 414 4.87 1.57 4.32
CA LEU A 414 5.43 2.19 5.54
C LEU A 414 4.57 3.36 6.07
N ARG A 415 5.02 4.08 7.13
CA ARG A 415 4.24 5.14 7.78
C ARG A 415 4.43 6.49 7.10
N GLN A 416 3.31 7.17 6.83
CA GLN A 416 3.29 8.43 6.08
C GLN A 416 2.28 9.43 6.65
N PHE A 417 2.60 10.72 6.58
CA PHE A 417 1.72 11.80 7.03
C PHE A 417 1.62 12.93 6.01
N TYR A 418 0.40 13.34 5.69
CA TYR A 418 0.13 14.45 4.76
C TYR A 418 -0.71 15.50 5.48
N ARG A 419 -0.27 16.76 5.46
CA ARG A 419 -0.89 17.85 6.21
C ARG A 419 -1.21 19.04 5.32
N ASP A 420 -2.48 19.46 5.32
CA ASP A 420 -2.97 20.62 4.56
C ASP A 420 -2.52 20.58 3.08
N CYS A 421 -2.48 19.38 2.50
CA CYS A 421 -2.10 19.13 1.11
C CYS A 421 -3.34 19.05 0.20
N ASP A 422 -3.16 19.36 -1.08
CA ASP A 422 -4.17 19.13 -2.11
C ASP A 422 -3.82 17.89 -2.95
N VAL A 423 -4.81 17.06 -3.29
CA VAL A 423 -4.64 15.89 -4.16
C VAL A 423 -5.70 15.91 -5.26
N TYR A 424 -5.29 15.89 -6.53
CA TYR A 424 -6.18 15.97 -7.68
C TYR A 424 -6.08 14.72 -8.55
N GLY A 425 -7.20 14.03 -8.80
CA GLY A 425 -7.22 12.88 -9.69
C GLY A 425 -8.61 12.35 -10.00
N THR A 426 -8.71 11.12 -10.50
CA THR A 426 -9.93 10.54 -11.09
C THR A 426 -10.21 9.13 -10.59
N VAL A 427 -9.60 8.14 -11.23
CA VAL A 427 -9.63 6.73 -10.84
C VAL A 427 -8.49 6.47 -9.85
N ASP A 428 -8.81 5.86 -8.71
CA ASP A 428 -7.86 5.33 -7.72
C ASP A 428 -6.77 6.32 -7.29
N PHE A 429 -7.13 7.60 -7.14
CA PHE A 429 -6.11 8.66 -7.10
C PHE A 429 -5.36 8.80 -5.78
N VAL A 430 -5.80 8.12 -4.70
CA VAL A 430 -5.01 7.84 -3.50
C VAL A 430 -5.00 6.33 -3.26
N PHE A 431 -3.89 5.66 -3.54
CA PHE A 431 -3.82 4.19 -3.53
C PHE A 431 -2.51 3.67 -2.93
N GLY A 432 -2.48 2.36 -2.68
CA GLY A 432 -1.35 1.68 -2.04
C GLY A 432 -1.68 1.08 -0.68
N ASP A 433 -0.64 0.68 0.03
CA ASP A 433 -0.71 -0.11 1.25
C ASP A 433 0.25 0.43 2.34
N ALA A 434 0.43 1.76 2.37
CA ALA A 434 1.01 2.46 3.51
C ALA A 434 0.10 2.41 4.74
N ALA A 435 0.66 2.71 5.91
CA ALA A 435 -0.09 3.21 7.06
C ALA A 435 -0.07 4.74 6.94
N VAL A 436 -1.10 5.34 6.36
CA VAL A 436 -1.10 6.76 5.98
C VAL A 436 -2.27 7.53 6.59
N VAL A 437 -1.96 8.73 7.11
CA VAL A 437 -2.97 9.71 7.52
C VAL A 437 -2.84 10.98 6.67
N LEU A 438 -3.93 11.37 6.02
CA LEU A 438 -4.11 12.63 5.30
C LEU A 438 -4.95 13.56 6.17
N GLN A 439 -4.30 14.47 6.89
CA GLN A 439 -4.93 15.37 7.87
C GLN A 439 -5.10 16.78 7.30
N GLY A 440 -6.32 17.33 7.32
CA GLY A 440 -6.62 18.66 6.78
C GLY A 440 -6.53 18.77 5.24
N CYS A 441 -6.29 17.66 4.55
CA CYS A 441 -6.05 17.65 3.11
C CYS A 441 -7.34 17.82 2.28
N ASN A 442 -7.23 18.41 1.09
CA ASN A 442 -8.33 18.52 0.14
C ASN A 442 -8.16 17.47 -0.98
N LEU A 443 -9.16 16.62 -1.17
CA LEU A 443 -9.18 15.60 -2.22
C LEU A 443 -10.15 16.03 -3.33
N TYR A 444 -9.61 16.36 -4.49
CA TYR A 444 -10.35 16.93 -5.61
C TYR A 444 -10.51 15.91 -6.74
N ALA A 445 -11.73 15.40 -6.89
CA ALA A 445 -12.08 14.56 -8.03
C ALA A 445 -12.20 15.40 -9.30
N ARG A 446 -11.47 15.05 -10.34
CA ARG A 446 -11.44 15.71 -11.65
C ARG A 446 -12.41 15.06 -12.63
N ARG A 447 -12.56 15.67 -13.80
CA ARG A 447 -13.25 15.07 -14.95
C ARG A 447 -12.45 13.86 -15.49
N PRO A 448 -13.01 12.64 -15.47
CA PRO A 448 -12.37 11.45 -16.06
C PRO A 448 -12.72 11.33 -17.56
N ASP A 449 -12.23 10.28 -18.22
CA ASP A 449 -12.68 9.95 -19.58
C ASP A 449 -14.15 9.45 -19.59
N PRO A 450 -14.88 9.60 -20.71
CA PRO A 450 -16.28 9.16 -20.81
C PRO A 450 -16.49 7.69 -20.40
N GLY A 451 -17.51 7.46 -19.57
CA GLY A 451 -17.86 6.12 -19.04
C GLY A 451 -17.04 5.66 -17.83
N GLN A 452 -15.98 6.37 -17.45
CA GLN A 452 -15.25 6.10 -16.20
C GLN A 452 -16.02 6.63 -14.98
N LYS A 453 -15.70 6.07 -13.81
CA LYS A 453 -16.18 6.51 -12.49
C LYS A 453 -14.98 6.95 -11.67
N ASN A 454 -15.11 8.04 -10.92
CA ASN A 454 -14.05 8.47 -10.01
C ASN A 454 -14.08 7.63 -8.73
N ALA A 455 -12.90 7.27 -8.23
CA ALA A 455 -12.71 6.60 -6.94
C ALA A 455 -11.59 7.33 -6.19
N VAL A 456 -11.90 7.89 -5.02
CA VAL A 456 -10.94 8.69 -4.25
C VAL A 456 -9.83 7.79 -3.69
N THR A 457 -10.17 6.64 -3.11
CA THR A 457 -9.18 5.66 -2.64
C THR A 457 -9.25 4.29 -3.33
N ALA A 458 -8.10 3.63 -3.40
CA ALA A 458 -7.98 2.21 -3.74
C ALA A 458 -6.94 1.55 -2.83
N GLN A 459 -7.33 1.26 -1.58
CA GLN A 459 -6.39 0.75 -0.59
C GLN A 459 -6.08 -0.74 -0.81
N GLY A 460 -4.79 -1.09 -0.73
CA GLY A 460 -4.23 -2.34 -1.20
C GLY A 460 -3.78 -3.35 -0.14
N ARG A 461 -4.44 -3.42 1.03
CA ARG A 461 -4.07 -4.39 2.07
C ARG A 461 -4.45 -5.84 1.69
N GLU A 462 -3.46 -6.73 1.67
CA GLU A 462 -3.59 -8.13 1.26
C GLU A 462 -3.69 -9.11 2.44
N ASP A 463 -3.29 -8.70 3.65
CA ASP A 463 -3.33 -9.53 4.86
C ASP A 463 -3.91 -8.76 6.07
N PRO A 464 -4.86 -9.34 6.84
CA PRO A 464 -5.51 -8.69 7.98
C PRO A 464 -4.55 -8.36 9.13
N ASN A 465 -3.37 -8.98 9.17
CA ASN A 465 -2.32 -8.75 10.15
C ASN A 465 -1.41 -7.57 9.79
N GLN A 466 -1.50 -7.00 8.58
CA GLN A 466 -0.83 -5.75 8.25
C GLN A 466 -1.45 -4.58 9.02
N ASN A 467 -0.60 -3.66 9.50
CA ASN A 467 -1.02 -2.45 10.22
C ASN A 467 -1.38 -1.27 9.28
N THR A 468 -1.62 -1.55 8.00
CA THR A 468 -1.73 -0.58 6.90
C THR A 468 -3.18 -0.14 6.62
N GLY A 469 -3.36 0.96 5.88
CA GLY A 469 -4.66 1.55 5.56
C GLY A 469 -4.56 3.04 5.25
N ILE A 470 -5.60 3.58 4.62
CA ILE A 470 -5.71 5.02 4.32
C ILE A 470 -6.70 5.67 5.29
N VAL A 471 -6.24 6.65 6.06
CA VAL A 471 -7.11 7.49 6.89
C VAL A 471 -7.13 8.90 6.32
N VAL A 472 -8.31 9.43 6.02
CA VAL A 472 -8.53 10.84 5.70
C VAL A 472 -9.19 11.48 6.90
N GLN A 473 -8.51 12.46 7.52
CA GLN A 473 -8.97 13.16 8.71
C GLN A 473 -9.17 14.65 8.42
N GLY A 474 -10.36 15.17 8.67
CA GLY A 474 -10.63 16.59 8.43
C GLY A 474 -10.64 16.90 6.93
N GLY A 475 -10.31 18.15 6.57
CA GLY A 475 -10.22 18.57 5.17
C GLY A 475 -11.56 18.45 4.42
N LYS A 476 -11.49 18.20 3.10
CA LYS A 476 -12.68 17.99 2.27
C LYS A 476 -12.47 17.03 1.10
N VAL A 477 -13.56 16.42 0.62
CA VAL A 477 -13.64 15.76 -0.68
C VAL A 477 -14.58 16.57 -1.57
N ALA A 478 -14.10 17.05 -2.71
CA ALA A 478 -14.79 18.00 -3.57
C ALA A 478 -14.57 17.71 -5.07
N ALA A 479 -15.37 18.35 -5.92
CA ALA A 479 -15.12 18.35 -7.37
C ALA A 479 -14.09 19.42 -7.73
N ALA A 480 -13.16 19.09 -8.63
CA ALA A 480 -12.26 20.05 -9.26
C ALA A 480 -13.01 20.92 -10.29
N ALA A 481 -12.41 22.04 -10.68
CA ALA A 481 -13.01 23.00 -11.63
C ALA A 481 -13.40 22.38 -12.99
N ASP A 482 -12.71 21.33 -13.44
CA ASP A 482 -13.02 20.62 -14.69
C ASP A 482 -14.20 19.64 -14.58
N LEU A 483 -14.53 19.17 -13.38
CA LEU A 483 -15.65 18.26 -13.09
C LEU A 483 -16.96 19.02 -12.82
N ILE A 484 -16.91 20.17 -12.12
CA ILE A 484 -18.10 20.92 -11.69
C ILE A 484 -19.13 21.13 -12.82
N PRO A 485 -18.77 21.57 -14.04
CA PRO A 485 -19.75 21.82 -15.11
C PRO A 485 -20.41 20.56 -15.69
N VAL A 486 -19.87 19.38 -15.40
CA VAL A 486 -20.30 18.08 -15.95
C VAL A 486 -20.59 17.05 -14.85
N LEU A 487 -20.81 17.50 -13.60
CA LEU A 487 -20.93 16.65 -12.43
C LEU A 487 -22.02 15.57 -12.56
N ALA A 488 -23.15 15.90 -13.20
CA ALA A 488 -24.25 14.96 -13.45
C ALA A 488 -23.87 13.78 -14.37
N ASN A 489 -22.80 13.91 -15.16
CA ASN A 489 -22.37 12.90 -16.14
C ASN A 489 -21.38 11.87 -15.55
N PHE A 490 -20.86 12.09 -14.33
CA PHE A 490 -19.78 11.29 -13.75
C PHE A 490 -20.01 11.01 -12.26
N SER A 491 -20.21 9.74 -11.90
CA SER A 491 -20.28 9.32 -10.50
C SER A 491 -18.91 9.33 -9.83
N SER A 492 -18.84 9.84 -8.60
CA SER A 492 -17.64 9.79 -7.74
C SER A 492 -17.91 9.02 -6.45
N TYR A 493 -16.95 8.19 -6.02
CA TYR A 493 -17.03 7.32 -4.85
C TYR A 493 -15.83 7.54 -3.92
N LEU A 494 -16.03 7.29 -2.62
CA LEU A 494 -14.99 7.38 -1.58
C LEU A 494 -13.84 6.40 -1.80
N GLY A 495 -14.13 5.22 -2.37
CA GLY A 495 -13.10 4.27 -2.79
C GLY A 495 -13.64 2.93 -3.25
N ARG A 496 -12.71 2.02 -3.60
CA ARG A 496 -12.98 0.64 -4.01
C ARG A 496 -11.88 -0.35 -3.57
N PRO A 497 -12.23 -1.60 -3.23
CA PRO A 497 -11.29 -2.52 -2.58
C PRO A 497 -10.36 -3.19 -3.58
N TRP A 498 -9.21 -2.55 -3.85
CA TRP A 498 -8.18 -3.10 -4.75
C TRP A 498 -7.75 -4.51 -4.32
N LYS A 499 -7.60 -4.74 -3.01
CA LYS A 499 -7.11 -5.98 -2.40
C LYS A 499 -8.02 -6.49 -1.29
N LEU A 500 -7.85 -7.76 -0.90
CA LEU A 500 -8.86 -8.53 -0.15
C LEU A 500 -9.25 -7.94 1.22
N TYR A 501 -8.33 -7.28 1.92
CA TYR A 501 -8.55 -6.72 3.25
C TYR A 501 -8.50 -5.18 3.25
N SER A 502 -8.85 -4.56 2.11
CA SER A 502 -8.80 -3.11 1.88
C SER A 502 -9.35 -2.31 3.06
N ARG A 503 -8.59 -1.33 3.55
CA ARG A 503 -8.93 -0.55 4.74
C ARG A 503 -8.87 0.95 4.48
N THR A 504 -10.00 1.64 4.57
CA THR A 504 -10.09 3.09 4.39
C THR A 504 -11.05 3.70 5.39
N VAL A 505 -10.65 4.82 6.01
CA VAL A 505 -11.48 5.56 6.98
C VAL A 505 -11.55 7.03 6.57
N PHE A 506 -12.76 7.58 6.47
CA PHE A 506 -13.00 9.02 6.37
C PHE A 506 -13.57 9.53 7.70
N ALA A 507 -12.84 10.41 8.37
CA ALA A 507 -13.17 10.90 9.70
C ALA A 507 -13.16 12.44 9.75
N GLN A 508 -14.26 13.03 10.23
CA GLN A 508 -14.40 14.48 10.40
C GLN A 508 -14.20 15.27 9.09
N THR A 509 -14.39 14.64 7.93
CA THR A 509 -14.15 15.21 6.60
C THR A 509 -15.40 15.89 6.05
N LYS A 510 -15.24 17.03 5.35
CA LYS A 510 -16.35 17.63 4.59
C LYS A 510 -16.51 16.92 3.25
N MET A 511 -17.64 16.28 2.99
CA MET A 511 -17.97 15.67 1.71
C MET A 511 -18.96 16.56 0.94
N GLU A 512 -18.54 17.08 -0.21
CA GLU A 512 -19.44 17.83 -1.11
C GLU A 512 -20.37 16.87 -1.88
N SER A 513 -21.29 17.41 -2.68
CA SER A 513 -22.38 16.65 -3.31
C SER A 513 -21.96 15.70 -4.44
N LEU A 514 -20.68 15.63 -4.80
CA LEU A 514 -20.17 14.69 -5.81
C LEU A 514 -20.21 13.22 -5.37
N ILE A 515 -20.22 12.97 -4.05
CA ILE A 515 -20.16 11.61 -3.51
C ILE A 515 -21.52 10.94 -3.74
N HIS A 516 -21.49 9.90 -4.58
CA HIS A 516 -22.66 9.09 -4.89
C HIS A 516 -23.27 8.52 -3.58
N PRO A 517 -24.61 8.47 -3.39
CA PRO A 517 -25.21 8.09 -2.10
C PRO A 517 -24.74 6.74 -1.52
N ARG A 518 -24.47 5.76 -2.39
CA ARG A 518 -23.83 4.47 -2.04
C ARG A 518 -22.47 4.59 -1.33
N GLY A 519 -21.77 5.71 -1.49
CA GLY A 519 -20.45 6.01 -0.91
C GLY A 519 -19.31 5.28 -1.59
N TRP A 520 -19.40 3.95 -1.67
CA TRP A 520 -18.32 3.06 -2.06
C TRP A 520 -18.68 2.28 -3.35
N LEU A 521 -17.65 1.82 -4.07
CA LEU A 521 -17.77 1.14 -5.35
C LEU A 521 -17.13 -0.26 -5.29
N GLU A 522 -17.81 -1.26 -5.83
CA GLU A 522 -17.28 -2.61 -5.96
C GLU A 522 -15.99 -2.64 -6.80
N TRP A 523 -15.04 -3.51 -6.46
CA TRP A 523 -13.89 -3.79 -7.33
C TRP A 523 -14.27 -4.74 -8.47
N ASN A 524 -14.79 -5.93 -8.12
CA ASN A 524 -15.33 -6.90 -9.07
C ASN A 524 -16.31 -7.85 -8.36
N GLY A 525 -17.60 -7.78 -8.70
CA GLY A 525 -18.63 -8.61 -8.05
C GLY A 525 -18.63 -8.48 -6.53
N SER A 526 -18.66 -9.62 -5.83
CA SER A 526 -18.60 -9.71 -4.36
C SER A 526 -17.18 -9.74 -3.78
N PHE A 527 -16.13 -9.49 -4.57
CA PHE A 527 -14.75 -9.52 -4.06
C PHE A 527 -14.55 -8.52 -2.91
N ALA A 528 -13.93 -9.01 -1.83
CA ALA A 528 -13.55 -8.28 -0.62
C ALA A 528 -14.68 -7.69 0.24
N LEU A 529 -15.95 -7.77 -0.17
CA LEU A 529 -17.05 -7.03 0.50
C LEU A 529 -17.27 -7.45 1.97
N ASP A 530 -16.91 -8.69 2.31
CA ASP A 530 -17.04 -9.27 3.65
C ASP A 530 -15.77 -9.12 4.52
N THR A 531 -14.63 -8.75 3.90
CA THR A 531 -13.29 -8.76 4.52
C THR A 531 -12.59 -7.39 4.54
N LEU A 532 -13.07 -6.44 3.74
CA LEU A 532 -12.65 -5.04 3.79
C LEU A 532 -13.09 -4.36 5.09
N TYR A 533 -12.50 -3.20 5.39
CA TYR A 533 -12.93 -2.34 6.50
C TYR A 533 -13.04 -0.90 6.00
N TYR A 534 -14.24 -0.51 5.59
CA TYR A 534 -14.55 0.84 5.11
C TYR A 534 -15.42 1.57 6.11
N ALA A 535 -14.92 2.69 6.61
CA ALA A 535 -15.52 3.37 7.75
C ALA A 535 -15.71 4.88 7.54
N GLU A 536 -16.83 5.39 8.06
CA GLU A 536 -17.13 6.82 8.11
C GLU A 536 -17.41 7.25 9.56
N TYR A 537 -16.77 8.33 10.01
CA TYR A 537 -16.90 8.86 11.38
C TYR A 537 -17.11 10.38 11.37
N MET A 538 -18.25 10.87 11.86
CA MET A 538 -18.52 12.32 12.04
C MET A 538 -18.24 13.19 10.79
N ASN A 539 -18.46 12.66 9.59
CA ASN A 539 -18.33 13.41 8.34
C ASN A 539 -19.48 14.42 8.18
N ARG A 540 -19.24 15.51 7.44
CA ARG A 540 -20.21 16.62 7.28
C ARG A 540 -20.37 17.06 5.83
N GLY A 541 -21.43 17.80 5.52
CA GLY A 541 -21.72 18.28 4.16
C GLY A 541 -22.62 17.33 3.36
N PRO A 542 -23.06 17.76 2.16
CA PRO A 542 -24.13 17.09 1.42
C PRO A 542 -23.80 15.66 0.97
N GLY A 543 -22.52 15.31 0.78
CA GLY A 543 -22.10 13.93 0.43
C GLY A 543 -21.99 12.97 1.63
N ALA A 544 -22.10 13.47 2.86
CA ALA A 544 -21.83 12.71 4.09
C ALA A 544 -23.03 11.89 4.62
N ASN A 545 -24.21 11.98 4.00
CA ASN A 545 -25.38 11.23 4.43
C ASN A 545 -25.18 9.71 4.21
N THR A 546 -25.20 8.93 5.28
CA THR A 546 -24.93 7.48 5.26
C THR A 546 -26.17 6.60 5.05
N SER A 547 -27.39 7.16 5.06
CA SER A 547 -28.65 6.39 5.00
C SER A 547 -28.87 5.54 3.73
N ALA A 548 -28.18 5.86 2.63
CA ALA A 548 -28.26 5.15 1.35
C ALA A 548 -26.93 4.52 0.92
N ARG A 549 -26.04 4.26 1.88
CA ARG A 549 -24.74 3.60 1.66
C ARG A 549 -24.91 2.12 1.33
N VAL A 550 -23.83 1.51 0.85
CA VAL A 550 -23.76 0.07 0.60
C VAL A 550 -23.99 -0.74 1.89
N ALA A 551 -24.68 -1.88 1.78
CA ALA A 551 -24.96 -2.79 2.88
C ALA A 551 -23.95 -3.96 2.95
N TRP A 552 -22.67 -3.69 2.69
CA TRP A 552 -21.61 -4.69 2.75
C TRP A 552 -21.21 -4.99 4.20
N PRO A 553 -20.90 -6.23 4.59
CA PRO A 553 -20.49 -6.53 5.98
C PRO A 553 -19.23 -5.79 6.44
N GLY A 554 -18.30 -5.50 5.52
CA GLY A 554 -17.11 -4.67 5.80
C GLY A 554 -17.34 -3.15 5.82
N TYR A 555 -18.56 -2.67 5.56
CA TYR A 555 -18.89 -1.24 5.67
C TYR A 555 -19.42 -0.88 7.06
N HIS A 556 -18.92 0.22 7.63
CA HIS A 556 -19.20 0.62 9.00
C HIS A 556 -19.46 2.14 9.11
N VAL A 557 -20.55 2.51 9.76
CA VAL A 557 -20.72 3.87 10.31
C VAL A 557 -20.21 3.83 11.74
N LEU A 558 -19.11 4.52 12.03
CA LEU A 558 -18.55 4.56 13.37
C LEU A 558 -19.32 5.60 14.20
N THR A 559 -19.84 5.16 15.33
CA THR A 559 -20.53 6.01 16.33
C THR A 559 -19.74 6.13 17.63
N ASN A 560 -18.86 5.16 17.92
CA ASN A 560 -18.04 5.11 19.11
C ASN A 560 -16.66 5.79 18.88
N ALA A 561 -16.35 6.78 19.72
CA ALA A 561 -15.07 7.47 19.70
C ALA A 561 -13.87 6.53 19.98
N THR A 562 -14.04 5.46 20.76
CA THR A 562 -12.97 4.49 21.05
C THR A 562 -12.57 3.67 19.81
N ASP A 563 -13.54 3.27 18.99
CA ASP A 563 -13.26 2.51 17.76
C ASP A 563 -12.60 3.42 16.71
N ALA A 564 -13.11 4.66 16.60
CA ALA A 564 -12.53 5.71 15.79
C ALA A 564 -11.08 6.04 16.22
N ALA A 565 -10.79 6.06 17.53
CA ALA A 565 -9.47 6.41 18.07
C ALA A 565 -8.33 5.51 17.54
N ASN A 566 -8.60 4.29 17.08
CA ASN A 566 -7.58 3.42 16.49
C ASN A 566 -6.98 3.98 15.17
N PHE A 567 -7.69 4.89 14.51
CA PHE A 567 -7.32 5.48 13.22
C PHE A 567 -6.71 6.88 13.33
N THR A 568 -6.48 7.38 14.55
CA THR A 568 -5.86 8.70 14.75
C THR A 568 -4.35 8.67 14.52
N VAL A 569 -3.75 9.84 14.35
CA VAL A 569 -2.28 9.99 14.19
C VAL A 569 -1.50 9.31 15.32
N LEU A 570 -1.99 9.38 16.56
CA LEU A 570 -1.36 8.75 17.73
C LEU A 570 -1.30 7.22 17.63
N ASN A 571 -2.40 6.57 17.27
CA ASN A 571 -2.50 5.11 17.33
C ASN A 571 -2.11 4.45 16.01
N PHE A 572 -2.50 5.04 14.88
CA PHE A 572 -2.35 4.45 13.56
C PHE A 572 -0.91 4.54 13.02
N ILE A 573 -0.25 5.69 13.19
CA ILE A 573 1.11 5.96 12.67
C ILE A 573 2.13 6.36 13.76
N GLN A 574 1.76 6.25 15.04
CA GLN A 574 2.61 6.56 16.21
C GLN A 574 3.23 7.97 16.10
N GLY A 575 2.43 8.94 15.64
CA GLY A 575 2.92 10.25 15.20
C GLY A 575 3.56 11.10 16.30
N ASP A 576 3.21 10.85 17.57
CA ASP A 576 3.85 11.45 18.74
C ASP A 576 5.37 11.18 18.82
N LEU A 577 5.82 10.04 18.30
CA LEU A 577 7.22 9.63 18.34
C LEU A 577 8.11 10.37 17.34
N TRP A 578 7.54 10.88 16.24
CA TRP A 578 8.33 11.36 15.10
C TRP A 578 7.86 12.66 14.46
N LEU A 579 6.56 12.98 14.45
CA LEU A 579 6.05 14.20 13.82
C LEU A 579 6.57 15.47 14.50
N ASN A 580 6.85 15.42 15.80
CA ASN A 580 7.40 16.55 16.56
C ASN A 580 8.78 16.99 16.03
N ALA A 581 9.58 16.07 15.44
CA ALA A 581 10.87 16.38 14.82
C ALA A 581 10.74 17.01 13.42
N THR A 582 9.54 17.05 12.83
CA THR A 582 9.30 17.58 11.47
C THR A 582 9.02 19.08 11.44
N SER A 583 8.62 19.67 12.57
CA SER A 583 7.99 21.01 12.70
C SER A 583 6.70 21.24 11.90
N PHE A 584 6.15 20.22 11.26
CA PHE A 584 4.86 20.35 10.58
C PHE A 584 3.72 20.30 11.63
N PRO A 585 2.63 21.05 11.46
CA PRO A 585 1.51 21.00 12.39
C PRO A 585 0.80 19.64 12.30
N TYR A 586 0.36 19.11 13.44
CA TYR A 586 -0.42 17.87 13.50
C TYR A 586 -1.34 17.89 14.71
N THR A 587 -2.42 17.11 14.65
CA THR A 587 -3.27 16.78 15.80
C THR A 587 -3.23 15.27 16.03
N LEU A 588 -3.06 14.85 17.29
CA LEU A 588 -2.85 13.44 17.64
C LEU A 588 -4.12 12.59 17.62
N GLY A 589 -5.27 13.19 17.93
CA GLY A 589 -6.58 12.55 18.04
C GLY A 589 -7.60 13.09 17.03
N PHE A 590 -8.84 12.59 17.13
CA PHE A 590 -10.02 13.30 16.62
C PHE A 590 -10.44 14.34 17.66
N SER A 591 -10.82 15.53 17.19
CA SER A 591 -11.23 16.67 18.03
C SER A 591 -12.73 16.67 18.30
#